data_AF-A0A2W5DI40-F1
#
_entry.id   AF-A0A2W5DI40-F1
#
_cell.length_a   1.000
_cell.length_b   1.000
_cell.length_c   1.000
_cell.angle_alpha   90.00
_cell.angle_beta   90.00
_cell.angle_gamma   90.00
#
_symmetry.space_group_name_H-M   'P 1'
#
loop_
_entity.id
_entity.type
_entity.pdbx_description
1 polymer ?
#
loop_
_entity_poly.entity_id
_entity_poly.type
_entity_poly.pdbx_seq_one_letter_code
_entity_poly.pdbx_strand_id
1 'polypeptide(L)' 'MSRFVVLYQGTRDPSSQEERSLVSALKRVRVLERMPGTVLVEGDEADVASAVGQVPNWTFSRERSASASPPHRHVKAAA' A
#
# COMPACT_ATOMS: atom_id res chain seq x y z
N MET A 1 -9.03 -6.96 -9.70
CA MET A 1 -7.91 -6.93 -8.74
C MET A 1 -7.41 -5.50 -8.65
N SER A 2 -7.52 -4.89 -7.46
CA SER A 2 -7.04 -3.53 -7.21
C SER A 2 -5.75 -3.59 -6.41
N ARG A 3 -4.95 -2.53 -6.48
CA ARG A 3 -3.75 -2.38 -5.69
C ARG A 3 -4.02 -1.54 -4.45
N PHE A 4 -3.41 -1.95 -3.35
CA PHE A 4 -3.54 -1.32 -2.05
C PHE A 4 -2.16 -1.17 -1.42
N VAL A 5 -1.96 -0.04 -0.74
CA VAL A 5 -0.80 0.21 0.10
C VAL A 5 -1.23 0.00 1.54
N VAL A 6 -0.59 -0.94 2.21
CA VAL A 6 -0.75 -1.22 3.63
C VAL A 6 0.30 -0.43 4.39
N LEU A 7 -0.12 0.34 5.38
CA LEU A 7 0.70 1.32 6.10
C LEU A 7 0.65 1.03 7.60
N TYR A 8 1.81 1.06 8.25
CA TYR A 8 1.89 1.02 9.70
C TYR A 8 1.50 2.39 10.29
N GLN A 9 0.81 2.38 11.43
CA GLN A 9 0.26 3.55 12.13
C GLN A 9 0.84 3.68 13.55
N GLY A 10 1.82 2.86 13.91
CA GLY A 10 2.48 2.96 15.22
C GLY A 10 3.44 4.16 15.30
N THR A 11 3.83 4.51 16.52
CA THR A 11 4.72 5.64 16.83
C THR A 11 6.21 5.33 16.64
N ARG A 12 6.54 4.08 16.27
CA ARG A 12 7.88 3.57 16.01
C ARG A 12 7.84 2.72 14.75
N ASP A 13 8.98 2.27 14.26
CA ASP A 13 9.00 1.26 13.19
C ASP A 13 8.35 -0.05 13.66
N PRO A 14 7.66 -0.78 12.78
CA PRO A 14 7.05 -2.05 13.13
C PRO A 14 8.14 -3.05 13.56
N SER A 15 7.87 -3.79 14.63
CA SER A 15 8.75 -4.88 15.03
C SER A 15 8.71 -6.03 14.01
N SER A 16 9.77 -6.83 13.97
CA SER A 16 9.83 -8.04 13.12
C SER A 16 8.66 -9.00 13.39
N GLN A 17 8.09 -8.99 14.60
CA GLN A 17 6.93 -9.81 14.94
C GLN A 17 5.65 -9.26 14.31
N GLU A 18 5.42 -7.95 14.37
CA GLU A 18 4.26 -7.31 13.75
C GLU A 18 4.27 -7.48 12.23
N GLU A 19 5.43 -7.34 11.58
CA GLU A 19 5.53 -7.56 10.15
C GLU A 19 5.23 -9.03 9.77
N ARG A 20 5.68 -9.99 10.57
CA ARG A 20 5.35 -11.41 10.35
C ARG A 20 3.85 -11.67 10.51
N SER A 21 3.21 -11.05 11.50
CA SER A 21 1.76 -11.14 11.70
C SER A 21 1.01 -10.58 10.49
N LEU A 22 1.42 -9.43 9.96
CA LEU A 22 0.84 -8.85 8.76
C LEU A 22 0.97 -9.79 7.54
N VAL A 23 2.18 -10.26 7.25
CA VAL A 23 2.42 -11.15 6.10
C VAL A 23 1.65 -12.46 6.23
N SER A 24 1.50 -12.98 7.46
CA SER A 24 0.68 -14.17 7.72
C SER A 24 -0.81 -13.93 7.50
N ALA A 25 -1.31 -12.71 7.77
CA ALA A 25 -2.71 -12.35 7.51
C ALA A 25 -2.99 -12.17 6.00
N LEU A 26 -2.00 -11.69 5.23
CA LEU A 26 -2.10 -11.43 3.79
C LEU A 26 -2.02 -12.68 2.90
N LYS A 27 -2.19 -13.90 3.42
CA LYS A 27 -2.03 -15.16 2.65
C LYS A 27 -2.90 -15.28 1.40
N ARG A 28 -4.05 -14.60 1.37
CA ARG A 28 -5.00 -14.60 0.23
C ARG A 28 -4.76 -13.45 -0.75
N VAL A 29 -3.81 -12.57 -0.45
CA VAL A 29 -3.52 -11.37 -1.22
C VAL A 29 -2.09 -11.47 -1.76
N ARG A 30 -1.87 -11.02 -2.98
CA ARG A 30 -0.53 -11.04 -3.57
C ARG A 30 0.28 -9.87 -3.03
N VAL A 31 1.39 -10.14 -2.35
CA VAL A 31 2.36 -9.10 -1.97
C VAL A 31 3.22 -8.77 -3.19
N LEU A 32 3.23 -7.50 -3.59
CA LEU A 32 4.03 -7.01 -4.72
C LEU A 32 5.38 -6.47 -4.26
N GLU A 33 5.38 -5.68 -3.19
CA GLU A 33 6.58 -5.04 -2.65
C GLU A 33 6.46 -4.92 -1.12
N ARG A 34 7.60 -5.06 -0.44
CA ARG A 34 7.68 -4.97 1.02
C ARG A 34 8.79 -4.02 1.42
N MET A 35 8.43 -2.98 2.15
CA MET A 35 9.33 -2.06 2.83
C MET A 35 9.00 -2.03 4.33
N PRO A 36 9.94 -1.67 5.20
CA PRO A 36 9.62 -1.43 6.62
C PRO A 36 8.49 -0.41 6.75
N GLY A 37 7.43 -0.78 7.47
CA GLY A 37 6.26 0.07 7.69
C GLY A 37 5.32 0.26 6.49
N THR A 38 5.64 -0.27 5.30
CA THR A 38 4.79 -0.14 4.09
C THR A 38 4.83 -1.40 3.23
N VAL A 39 3.66 -1.94 2.87
CA VAL A 39 3.56 -3.14 2.01
C VAL A 39 2.60 -2.86 0.86
N LEU A 40 3.05 -3.07 -0.37
CA LEU A 40 2.20 -2.99 -1.56
C LEU A 40 1.59 -4.36 -1.83
N VAL A 41 0.26 -4.40 -1.96
CA VAL A 41 -0.49 -5.63 -2.18
C VAL A 41 -1.48 -5.48 -3.33
N GLU A 42 -1.79 -6.60 -3.99
CA GLU A 42 -2.75 -6.70 -5.07
C GLU A 42 -3.78 -7.79 -4.74
N GLY A 43 -5.06 -7.42 -4.75
CA GLY A 43 -6.14 -8.32 -4.40
C GLY A 43 -7.51 -7.67 -4.43
N ASP A 44 -8.49 -8.35 -3.84
CA ASP A 44 -9.82 -7.81 -3.59
C ASP A 44 -9.87 -7.03 -2.28
N GLU A 45 -10.62 -5.93 -2.28
CA GLU A 45 -10.68 -5.00 -1.14
C GLU A 45 -11.17 -5.70 0.14
N ALA A 46 -12.11 -6.63 0.02
CA ALA A 46 -12.64 -7.39 1.14
C ALA A 46 -11.58 -8.28 1.80
N ASP A 47 -10.72 -8.93 1.00
CA ASP A 47 -9.63 -9.76 1.52
C ASP A 47 -8.54 -8.92 2.18
N VAL A 48 -8.21 -7.76 1.59
CA VAL A 48 -7.24 -6.82 2.19
C VAL A 48 -7.79 -6.24 3.50
N ALA A 49 -9.05 -5.81 3.52
CA ALA A 49 -9.70 -5.28 4.71
C ALA A 49 -9.79 -6.34 5.82
N SER A 50 -10.16 -7.57 5.48
CA SER A 50 -10.21 -8.68 6.43
C SER A 50 -8.83 -9.02 6.99
N ALA A 51 -7.78 -9.01 6.17
CA ALA A 51 -6.42 -9.30 6.61
C ALA A 51 -5.86 -8.20 7.51
N VAL A 52 -6.02 -6.94 7.11
CA VAL A 52 -5.49 -5.78 7.85
C VAL A 52 -6.27 -5.54 9.14
N GLY A 53 -7.58 -5.75 9.15
CA GLY A 53 -8.42 -5.61 10.35
C GLY A 53 -8.05 -6.56 11.51
N GLN A 54 -7.32 -7.65 11.22
CA GLN A 54 -6.83 -8.59 12.24
C GLN A 54 -5.48 -8.19 12.84
N VAL A 55 -4.80 -7.18 12.28
CA VAL A 55 -3.44 -6.80 12.67
C VAL A 55 -3.45 -5.37 13.20
N PRO A 56 -3.23 -5.17 14.52
CA PRO A 56 -3.30 -3.84 15.11
C PRO A 56 -2.23 -2.91 14.56
N ASN A 57 -2.53 -1.61 14.54
CA ASN A 57 -1.64 -0.56 14.03
C ASN A 57 -1.33 -0.64 12.53
N TRP A 58 -2.05 -1.45 11.75
CA TRP A 58 -1.96 -1.44 10.30
C TRP A 58 -3.27 -0.92 9.70
N THR A 59 -3.14 -0.17 8.62
CA THR A 59 -4.26 0.32 7.82
C THR A 59 -3.95 0.10 6.35
N PHE A 60 -4.96 0.20 5.49
CA PHE A 60 -4.76 0.11 4.05
C PHE A 60 -5.41 1.29 3.35
N SER A 61 -4.80 1.71 2.25
CA SER A 61 -5.37 2.67 1.32
C SER A 61 -5.28 2.11 -0.09
N ARG A 62 -6.28 2.39 -0.92
CA ARG A 62 -6.18 2.06 -2.34
C ARG A 62 -5.03 2.83 -2.97
N GLU A 63 -4.20 2.14 -3.74
CA GLU A 63 -3.15 2.78 -4.52
C GLU A 63 -3.84 3.67 -5.55
N ARG A 64 -3.66 4.98 -5.43
CA ARG A 64 -4.10 5.92 -6.47
C ARG A 64 -3.04 5.95 -7.53
N SER A 65 -3.39 5.53 -8.75
CA SER A 65 -2.60 5.85 -9.92
C SER A 65 -2.51 7.37 -10.00
N ALA A 66 -1.35 7.93 -9.69
CA ALA A 66 -1.08 9.33 -9.95
C ALA A 66 -1.11 9.50 -11.48
N SER A 67 -2.26 9.87 -12.04
CA SER A 67 -2.29 10.48 -13.37
C SER A 67 -1.66 11.85 -13.18
N ALA A 68 -0.34 11.93 -13.29
CA ALA A 68 0.33 13.19 -13.50
C ALA A 68 -0.17 13.71 -14.85
N SER A 69 -1.24 14.52 -14.85
CA SER A 69 -1.39 15.50 -15.92
C SER A 69 -0.11 16.33 -15.85
N PRO A 70 0.74 16.30 -16.89
CA PRO A 70 1.95 17.10 -16.89
C PRO A 70 1.52 18.55 -16.62
N PRO A 71 2.12 19.24 -15.64
CA PRO A 71 1.78 20.64 -15.40
C PRO A 71 2.11 21.40 -16.68
N HIS A 72 1.07 21.96 -17.31
CA HIS A 72 1.07 22.70 -18.57
C HIS A 72 2.42 23.37 -18.88
N ARG A 73 3.30 22.70 -19.61
CA ARG A 73 4.48 23.32 -20.22
C ARG A 73 4.27 23.33 -21.72
N HIS A 74 3.43 24.26 -22.17
CA HIS A 74 3.48 24.70 -23.56
C HIS A 74 4.81 25.43 -23.76
N VAL A 75 5.85 24.68 -24.12
CA VAL A 75 7.05 25.28 -24.69
C VAL A 75 6.60 25.86 -26.02
N LYS A 76 6.42 27.19 -26.09
CA LYS A 76 6.28 27.89 -27.36
C LYS A 76 7.50 27.50 -28.20
N ALA A 77 7.27 26.84 -29.33
CA ALA A 77 8.27 26.73 -30.37
C ALA A 77 8.68 28.16 -30.74
N ALA A 78 9.96 28.49 -30.54
CA ALA A 78 10.51 29.74 -31.05
C ALA A 78 10.43 29.68 -32.58
N ALA A 79 9.75 30.66 -33.16
CA ALA A 79 9.75 30.92 -34.59
C ALA A 79 11.06 31.57 -35.02
#